data_AF-A0A5N5IMB9-F1
#
_entry.id   AF-A0A5N5IMB9-F1
#
_cell.length_a   1.000
_cell.length_b   1.000
_cell.length_c   1.000
_cell.angle_alpha   90.00
_cell.angle_beta   90.00
_cell.angle_gamma   90.00
#
_symmetry.space_group_name_H-M   'P 1'
#
loop_
_entity.id
_entity.type
_entity.pdbx_description
1 polymer ?
#
loop_
_entity_poly.entity_id
_entity_poly.type
_entity_poly.pdbx_seq_one_letter_code
_entity_poly.pdbx_strand_id
1 'polypeptide(L)'
;MTDRSLDRIQTIFQWLSIAILVASFVFAALWVYNTSMNLEPILAFLGLFYSVVALLGNWVTKQLEKRVKEEELSITYALAHGYMYNYLAPVVRGLRKKLSDPSAMRFIVYIPKTLNEFRSHAIDEVMTELSNKQYIVDTVELVFENEKRKMDYRTARKSKDSAIHYFDFPTTLLTLEKVIEYKMKTDKDSRPDKEIAKLSEVYISNFGKQLTSILEKEEFDAIRGNIKIVSSGRFDFLETNNNL
;
A
#
# COMPACT_ATOMS: atom_id res chain seq x y z
N MET A 1 -8.95 -8.31 8.87
CA MET A 1 -8.39 -8.87 10.11
C MET A 1 -7.22 -7.96 10.47
N THR A 2 -7.43 -7.04 11.40
CA THR A 2 -6.49 -5.94 11.72
C THR A 2 -5.33 -6.46 12.57
N ASP A 3 -4.18 -5.75 12.59
CA ASP A 3 -3.04 -6.01 13.51
C ASP A 3 -3.54 -6.28 14.94
N ARG A 4 -4.57 -5.57 15.38
CA ARG A 4 -5.25 -5.74 16.68
C ARG A 4 -5.85 -7.12 16.93
N SER A 5 -6.36 -7.81 15.90
CA SER A 5 -6.86 -9.19 16.02
C SER A 5 -5.72 -10.19 16.14
N LEU A 6 -4.59 -9.91 15.47
CA LEU A 6 -3.35 -10.68 15.57
C LEU A 6 -2.71 -10.48 16.95
N ASP A 7 -2.66 -9.23 17.44
CA ASP A 7 -2.23 -8.86 18.78
C ASP A 7 -3.14 -9.48 19.85
N ARG A 8 -4.47 -9.47 19.67
CA ARG A 8 -5.41 -10.15 20.58
C ARG A 8 -5.17 -11.65 20.63
N ILE A 9 -4.99 -12.31 19.48
CA ILE A 9 -4.69 -13.75 19.42
C ILE A 9 -3.34 -14.04 20.09
N GLN A 10 -2.31 -13.24 19.82
CA GLN A 10 -1.01 -13.34 20.46
C GLN A 10 -1.09 -13.13 21.97
N THR A 11 -1.88 -12.15 22.40
CA THR A 11 -2.15 -11.85 23.82
C THR A 11 -2.87 -13.02 24.50
N ILE A 12 -3.85 -13.65 23.84
CA ILE A 12 -4.54 -14.85 24.35
C ILE A 12 -3.55 -16.01 24.53
N PHE A 13 -2.71 -16.27 23.53
CA PHE A 13 -1.69 -17.33 23.64
C PHE A 13 -0.64 -17.03 24.72
N GLN A 14 -0.26 -15.75 24.91
CA GLN A 14 0.63 -15.32 26.00
C GLN A 14 -0.03 -15.53 27.37
N TRP A 15 -1.27 -15.10 27.57
CA TRP A 15 -1.99 -15.32 28.83
C TRP A 15 -2.23 -16.79 29.13
N LEU A 16 -2.54 -17.59 28.11
CA LEU A 16 -2.67 -19.04 28.26
C LEU A 16 -1.33 -19.66 28.68
N SER A 17 -0.22 -19.24 28.08
CA SER A 17 1.12 -19.69 28.43
C SER A 17 1.50 -19.31 29.87
N ILE A 18 1.18 -18.08 30.29
CA ILE A 18 1.37 -17.61 31.66
C ILE A 18 0.51 -18.43 32.63
N ALA A 19 -0.75 -18.69 32.30
CA ALA A 19 -1.66 -19.49 33.14
C ALA A 19 -1.14 -20.92 33.32
N ILE A 20 -0.65 -21.56 32.25
CA ILE A 20 -0.03 -22.89 32.31
C ILE A 20 1.23 -22.87 33.19
N LEU A 21 2.05 -21.83 33.08
CA LEU A 21 3.27 -21.69 33.88
C LEU A 21 2.97 -21.48 35.37
N VAL A 22 1.99 -20.63 35.69
CA VAL A 22 1.52 -20.42 37.07
C VAL A 22 0.93 -21.71 37.64
N ALA A 23 0.08 -22.41 36.87
CA ALA A 23 -0.46 -23.69 37.30
C ALA A 23 0.65 -24.73 37.56
N SER A 24 1.64 -24.81 36.67
CA SER A 24 2.80 -25.70 36.84
C SER A 24 3.58 -25.39 38.12
N PHE A 25 3.77 -24.11 38.44
CA PHE A 25 4.44 -23.68 39.65
C PHE A 25 3.65 -24.03 40.92
N VAL A 26 2.32 -23.85 40.90
CA VAL A 26 1.43 -24.23 42.01
C VAL A 26 1.45 -25.74 42.25
N PHE A 27 1.34 -26.55 41.19
CA PHE A 27 1.41 -28.01 41.31
C PHE A 27 2.78 -28.50 41.79
N ALA A 28 3.87 -27.86 41.35
CA ALA A 28 5.20 -28.19 41.83
C ALA A 28 5.37 -27.85 43.32
N ALA A 29 4.88 -26.68 43.76
CA ALA A 29 4.90 -26.29 45.17
C ALA A 29 4.06 -27.23 46.06
N LEU A 30 2.87 -27.62 45.58
CA LEU A 30 2.02 -28.61 46.28
C LEU A 30 2.67 -29.98 46.35
N TRP A 31 3.38 -30.41 45.31
CA TRP A 31 4.11 -31.67 45.28
C TRP A 31 5.27 -31.68 46.28
N VAL A 32 6.05 -30.60 46.35
CA VAL A 32 7.14 -30.43 47.33
C VAL A 32 6.60 -30.37 48.76
N TYR A 33 5.47 -29.70 48.97
CA TYR A 33 4.85 -29.55 50.29
C TYR A 33 4.17 -30.83 50.78
N ASN A 34 3.60 -31.62 49.86
CA ASN A 34 2.90 -32.85 50.20
C ASN A 34 3.26 -33.99 49.23
N THR A 35 4.37 -34.66 49.57
CA THR A 35 4.95 -35.79 48.83
C THR A 35 4.06 -37.03 48.74
N SER A 36 2.92 -37.06 49.45
CA SER A 36 1.93 -38.14 49.32
C SER A 36 1.07 -38.05 48.06
N MET A 37 1.04 -36.91 47.36
CA MET A 37 0.32 -36.76 46.09
C MET A 37 1.24 -37.07 44.89
N ASN A 38 0.85 -38.03 44.05
CA ASN A 38 1.57 -38.32 42.80
C ASN A 38 1.17 -37.32 41.70
N LEU A 39 1.81 -36.14 41.68
CA LEU A 39 1.57 -35.05 40.73
C LEU A 39 2.51 -35.06 39.51
N GLU A 40 3.44 -36.02 39.44
CA GLU A 40 4.44 -36.15 38.38
C GLU A 40 3.81 -36.25 36.96
N PRO A 41 2.71 -37.02 36.73
CA PRO A 41 2.07 -37.09 35.41
C PRO A 41 1.44 -35.75 34.99
N ILE A 42 0.92 -34.98 35.95
CA ILE A 42 0.27 -33.68 35.70
C ILE A 42 1.33 -32.63 35.35
N LEU A 43 2.45 -32.61 36.06
CA LEU A 43 3.58 -31.71 35.77
C LEU A 43 4.20 -32.01 34.40
N ALA A 44 4.41 -33.28 34.08
CA ALA A 44 4.89 -33.71 32.76
C ALA A 44 3.93 -33.29 31.64
N PHE A 45 2.62 -33.47 31.86
CA PHE A 45 1.58 -33.06 30.92
C PHE A 45 1.58 -31.53 30.72
N LEU A 46 1.64 -30.73 31.78
CA LEU A 46 1.66 -29.27 31.69
C LEU A 46 2.90 -28.74 30.96
N GLY A 47 4.08 -29.34 31.20
CA GLY A 47 5.32 -28.98 30.51
C GLY A 47 5.27 -29.27 29.00
N LEU A 48 4.74 -30.44 28.61
CA LEU A 48 4.51 -30.77 27.20
C LEU A 48 3.45 -29.85 26.57
N PHE A 49 2.36 -29.59 27.29
CA PHE A 49 1.26 -28.77 26.82
C PHE A 49 1.69 -27.31 26.60
N TYR A 50 2.53 -26.75 27.48
CA TYR A 50 3.13 -25.42 27.30
C TYR A 50 3.88 -25.30 25.96
N SER A 51 4.70 -26.30 25.65
CA SER A 51 5.50 -26.33 24.41
C SER A 51 4.61 -26.41 23.16
N VAL A 52 3.54 -27.21 23.22
CA VAL A 52 2.56 -27.34 22.13
C VAL A 52 1.78 -26.04 21.92
N VAL A 53 1.34 -25.38 23.00
CA VAL A 53 0.60 -24.11 22.93
C VAL A 53 1.46 -23.01 22.32
N ALA A 54 2.75 -22.90 22.68
CA ALA A 54 3.65 -21.92 22.11
C ALA A 54 3.90 -22.17 20.60
N LEU A 55 4.11 -23.42 20.19
CA LEU A 55 4.28 -23.79 18.78
C LEU A 55 3.03 -23.50 17.95
N LEU A 56 1.85 -23.87 18.47
CA LEU A 56 0.58 -23.59 17.81
C LEU A 56 0.31 -22.09 17.70
N GLY A 57 0.57 -21.32 18.76
CA GLY A 57 0.44 -19.87 18.75
C GLY A 57 1.28 -19.23 17.64
N ASN A 58 2.57 -19.58 17.57
CA ASN A 58 3.48 -19.07 16.54
C ASN A 58 3.09 -19.52 15.12
N TRP A 59 2.59 -20.74 14.95
CA TRP A 59 2.14 -21.23 13.66
C TRP A 59 0.89 -20.49 13.17
N VAL A 60 -0.09 -20.30 14.06
CA VAL A 60 -1.34 -19.58 13.75
C VAL A 60 -1.06 -18.12 13.42
N THR A 61 -0.25 -17.41 14.21
CA THR A 61 0.06 -15.99 13.94
C THR A 61 0.79 -15.83 12.61
N LYS A 62 1.77 -16.68 12.31
CA LYS A 62 2.50 -16.66 11.03
C LYS A 62 1.58 -16.92 9.83
N GLN A 63 0.63 -17.85 9.95
CA GLN A 63 -0.32 -18.15 8.89
C GLN A 63 -1.31 -17.00 8.65
N LEU A 64 -1.72 -16.30 9.71
CA LEU A 64 -2.58 -15.13 9.62
C LEU A 64 -1.86 -13.94 9.00
N GLU A 65 -0.63 -13.66 9.43
CA GLU A 65 0.20 -12.58 8.85
C GLU A 65 0.41 -12.79 7.34
N LYS A 66 0.67 -14.04 6.94
CA LYS A 66 0.80 -14.40 5.52
C LYS A 66 -0.47 -14.08 4.73
N ARG A 67 -1.65 -14.46 5.24
CA ARG A 67 -2.93 -14.17 4.57
C ARG A 67 -3.22 -12.67 4.47
N VAL A 68 -2.91 -11.90 5.52
CA VAL A 68 -3.06 -10.45 5.50
C VAL A 68 -2.18 -9.83 4.41
N LYS A 69 -0.91 -10.24 4.32
CA LYS A 69 0.01 -9.79 3.26
C LYS A 69 -0.47 -10.18 1.87
N GLU A 70 -0.97 -11.39 1.68
CA GLU A 70 -1.53 -11.85 0.40
C GLU A 70 -2.77 -11.02 -0.01
N GLU A 71 -3.67 -10.74 0.93
CA GLU A 71 -4.83 -9.88 0.68
C GLU A 71 -4.43 -8.45 0.32
N GLU A 72 -3.51 -7.85 1.08
CA GLU A 72 -2.98 -6.51 0.81
C GLU A 72 -2.37 -6.43 -0.59
N LEU A 73 -1.55 -7.42 -0.95
CA LEU A 73 -0.98 -7.54 -2.28
C LEU A 73 -2.07 -7.71 -3.34
N SER A 74 -3.12 -8.49 -3.07
CA SER A 74 -4.21 -8.69 -4.04
C SER A 74 -5.00 -7.41 -4.35
N ILE A 75 -5.30 -6.60 -3.33
CA ILE A 75 -6.05 -5.35 -3.49
C ILE A 75 -5.19 -4.31 -4.22
N THR A 76 -3.94 -4.14 -3.79
CA THR A 76 -3.03 -3.17 -4.42
C THR A 76 -2.69 -3.55 -5.86
N TYR A 77 -2.53 -4.84 -6.13
CA TYR A 77 -2.39 -5.36 -7.49
C TYR A 77 -3.62 -5.05 -8.34
N ALA A 78 -4.84 -5.33 -7.85
CA ALA A 78 -6.07 -5.06 -8.60
C ALA A 78 -6.21 -3.57 -8.95
N LEU A 79 -5.90 -2.67 -8.01
CA LEU A 79 -5.91 -1.22 -8.25
C LEU A 79 -4.84 -0.80 -9.26
N ALA A 80 -3.60 -1.29 -9.12
CA ALA A 80 -2.50 -0.95 -10.04
C ALA A 80 -2.78 -1.48 -11.45
N HIS A 81 -3.32 -2.69 -11.55
CA HIS A 81 -3.76 -3.28 -12.81
C HIS A 81 -4.89 -2.47 -13.44
N GLY A 82 -5.94 -2.16 -12.68
CA GLY A 82 -7.04 -1.33 -13.18
C GLY A 82 -6.55 0.02 -13.68
N TYR A 83 -5.68 0.69 -12.91
CA TYR A 83 -5.10 1.98 -13.28
C TYR A 83 -4.22 1.89 -14.54
N MET A 84 -3.37 0.86 -14.66
CA MET A 84 -2.51 0.71 -15.84
C MET A 84 -3.32 0.46 -17.11
N TYR A 85 -4.18 -0.56 -17.11
CA TYR A 85 -4.85 -1.03 -18.34
C TYR A 85 -6.03 -0.17 -18.74
N ASN A 86 -6.76 0.41 -17.78
CA ASN A 86 -7.97 1.17 -18.08
C ASN A 86 -7.72 2.69 -18.17
N TYR A 87 -6.53 3.16 -17.78
CA TYR A 87 -6.23 4.59 -17.79
C TYR A 87 -4.83 4.87 -18.33
N LEU A 88 -3.77 4.55 -17.59
CA LEU A 88 -2.42 5.03 -17.90
C LEU A 88 -1.95 4.61 -19.31
N ALA A 89 -2.08 3.33 -19.66
CA ALA A 89 -1.64 2.84 -20.95
C ALA A 89 -2.48 3.39 -22.12
N PRO A 90 -3.83 3.35 -22.10
CA PRO A 90 -4.65 4.02 -23.10
C PRO A 90 -4.30 5.48 -23.30
N VAL A 91 -4.11 6.22 -22.19
CA VAL A 91 -3.79 7.65 -22.19
C VAL A 91 -2.47 7.93 -22.87
N VAL A 92 -1.41 7.26 -22.42
CA VAL A 92 -0.07 7.48 -22.97
C VAL A 92 -0.03 7.09 -24.44
N ARG A 93 -0.69 5.99 -24.84
CA ARG A 93 -0.82 5.61 -26.26
C ARG A 93 -1.57 6.68 -27.07
N GLY A 94 -2.67 7.22 -26.54
CA GLY A 94 -3.43 8.28 -27.18
C GLY A 94 -2.65 9.58 -27.34
N LEU A 95 -1.91 9.99 -26.30
CA LEU A 95 -1.04 11.16 -26.33
C LEU A 95 0.07 11.02 -27.37
N ARG A 96 0.73 9.86 -27.42
CA ARG A 96 1.77 9.59 -28.42
C ARG A 96 1.26 9.71 -29.85
N LYS A 97 0.00 9.35 -30.13
CA LYS A 97 -0.59 9.51 -31.47
C LYS A 97 -0.81 10.98 -31.87
N LYS A 98 -1.03 11.88 -30.91
CA LYS A 98 -1.30 13.31 -31.16
C LYS A 98 -0.04 14.16 -31.32
N LEU A 99 1.12 13.67 -30.88
CA LEU A 99 2.37 14.42 -30.85
C LEU A 99 3.25 14.09 -32.06
N SER A 100 3.83 15.12 -32.66
CA SER A 100 4.77 14.96 -33.78
C SER A 100 6.06 14.24 -33.38
N ASP A 101 6.53 14.48 -32.14
CA ASP A 101 7.64 13.75 -31.52
C ASP A 101 7.19 13.20 -30.15
N PRO A 102 6.83 11.92 -30.07
CA PRO A 102 6.42 11.28 -28.83
C PRO A 102 7.57 11.07 -27.84
N SER A 103 8.84 11.16 -28.26
CA SER A 103 9.99 10.87 -27.38
C SER A 103 10.26 11.99 -26.37
N ALA A 104 9.91 13.23 -26.73
CA ALA A 104 9.99 14.41 -25.86
C ALA A 104 8.87 14.48 -24.80
N MET A 105 7.93 13.54 -24.82
CA MET A 105 6.81 13.49 -23.88
C MET A 105 7.14 12.65 -22.64
N ARG A 106 6.82 13.18 -21.46
CA ARG A 106 6.86 12.44 -20.20
C ARG A 106 5.48 12.49 -19.53
N PHE A 107 5.01 11.35 -19.04
CA PHE A 107 3.81 11.19 -18.25
C PHE A 107 4.21 10.82 -16.84
N ILE A 108 4.01 11.74 -15.90
CA ILE A 108 4.46 11.64 -14.53
C ILE A 108 3.29 11.20 -13.67
N VAL A 109 3.45 10.03 -13.04
CA VAL A 109 2.49 9.46 -12.10
C VAL A 109 2.99 9.74 -10.69
N TYR A 110 2.28 10.58 -9.96
CA TYR A 110 2.64 10.94 -8.59
C TYR A 110 2.03 9.97 -7.57
N ILE A 111 2.87 9.19 -6.91
CA ILE A 111 2.49 8.28 -5.82
C ILE A 111 2.74 8.98 -4.48
N PRO A 112 1.69 9.35 -3.74
CA PRO A 112 1.90 9.98 -2.44
C PRO A 112 2.47 9.01 -1.41
N LYS A 113 2.95 9.50 -0.28
CA LYS A 113 3.24 8.65 0.89
C LYS A 113 1.98 8.45 1.71
N THR A 114 1.16 9.50 1.86
CA THR A 114 -0.05 9.46 2.68
C THR A 114 -1.30 9.84 1.89
N LEU A 115 -2.46 9.33 2.30
CA LEU A 115 -3.74 9.71 1.67
C LEU A 115 -4.07 11.20 1.84
N ASN A 116 -3.52 11.86 2.87
CA ASN A 116 -3.74 13.29 3.09
C ASN A 116 -3.12 14.14 1.97
N GLU A 117 -2.14 13.63 1.24
CA GLU A 117 -1.56 14.30 0.06
C GLU A 117 -2.49 14.31 -1.16
N PHE A 118 -3.60 13.57 -1.14
CA PHE A 118 -4.65 13.70 -2.15
C PHE A 118 -5.67 14.80 -1.82
N ARG A 119 -5.58 15.44 -0.64
CA ARG A 119 -6.50 16.54 -0.29
C ARG A 119 -6.19 17.75 -1.17
N SER A 120 -7.22 18.53 -1.48
CA SER A 120 -7.15 19.68 -2.41
C SER A 120 -5.94 20.59 -2.17
N HIS A 121 -5.59 20.86 -0.91
CA HIS A 121 -4.44 21.68 -0.54
C HIS A 121 -3.10 21.15 -1.06
N ALA A 122 -2.87 19.84 -1.02
CA ALA A 122 -1.60 19.25 -1.48
C ALA A 122 -1.50 19.27 -3.01
N ILE A 123 -2.62 19.11 -3.72
CA ILE A 123 -2.66 19.31 -5.18
C ILE A 123 -2.36 20.77 -5.52
N ASP A 124 -2.93 21.72 -4.78
CA ASP A 124 -2.67 23.15 -4.96
C ASP A 124 -1.21 23.53 -4.67
N GLU A 125 -0.57 22.89 -3.70
CA GLU A 125 0.87 23.02 -3.44
C GLU A 125 1.71 22.55 -4.63
N VAL A 126 1.43 21.37 -5.20
CA VAL A 126 2.14 20.87 -6.40
C VAL A 126 1.96 21.83 -7.57
N MET A 127 0.75 22.36 -7.76
CA MET A 127 0.45 23.30 -8.84
C MET A 127 1.18 24.64 -8.65
N THR A 128 1.27 25.10 -7.40
CA THR A 128 2.02 26.30 -7.02
C THR A 128 3.51 26.09 -7.28
N GLU A 129 4.06 24.93 -6.95
CA GLU A 129 5.47 24.62 -7.20
C GLU A 129 5.80 24.53 -8.70
N LEU A 130 4.92 23.90 -9.49
CA LEU A 130 5.04 23.88 -10.95
C LEU A 130 5.09 25.30 -11.50
N SER A 131 4.20 26.18 -11.02
CA SER A 131 4.14 27.59 -11.42
C SER A 131 5.43 28.34 -11.02
N ASN A 132 5.94 28.13 -9.81
CA ASN A 132 7.19 28.71 -9.32
C ASN A 132 8.41 28.27 -10.16
N LYS A 133 8.40 27.04 -10.67
CA LYS A 133 9.44 26.49 -11.57
C LYS A 133 9.21 26.83 -13.04
N GLN A 134 8.34 27.80 -13.35
CA GLN A 134 8.03 28.31 -14.70
C GLN A 134 7.41 27.26 -15.64
N TYR A 135 6.70 26.28 -15.09
CA TYR A 135 5.83 25.43 -15.89
C TYR A 135 4.51 26.16 -16.16
N ILE A 136 4.08 26.14 -17.42
CA ILE A 136 2.75 26.57 -17.85
C ILE A 136 1.83 25.37 -17.70
N VAL A 137 0.84 25.48 -16.80
CA VAL A 137 -0.14 24.42 -16.59
C VAL A 137 -1.38 24.65 -17.46
N ASP A 138 -1.72 23.70 -18.31
CA ASP A 138 -2.87 23.76 -19.22
C ASP A 138 -3.62 22.41 -19.24
N THR A 139 -4.88 22.40 -19.69
CA THR A 139 -5.69 21.17 -19.74
C THR A 139 -5.79 20.65 -21.17
N VAL A 140 -5.40 19.40 -21.40
CA VAL A 140 -5.54 18.72 -22.69
C VAL A 140 -6.71 17.74 -22.64
N GLU A 141 -7.64 17.91 -23.56
CA GLU A 141 -8.76 16.99 -23.76
C GLU A 141 -8.35 15.83 -24.70
N LEU A 142 -8.55 14.59 -24.23
CA LEU A 142 -8.37 13.39 -25.03
C LEU A 142 -9.72 12.74 -25.34
N VAL A 143 -9.84 12.32 -26.60
CA VAL A 143 -10.93 11.50 -27.11
C VAL A 143 -10.30 10.19 -27.56
N PHE A 144 -10.68 9.08 -26.95
CA PHE A 144 -10.22 7.75 -27.35
C PHE A 144 -11.24 7.12 -28.30
N GLU A 145 -10.77 6.52 -29.41
CA GLU A 145 -11.62 5.94 -30.46
C GLU A 145 -12.62 4.90 -29.94
N ASN A 146 -12.36 4.30 -28.77
CA ASN A 146 -13.18 3.26 -28.16
C ASN A 146 -13.85 3.68 -26.83
N GLU A 147 -13.65 4.91 -26.36
CA GLU A 147 -14.28 5.39 -25.13
C GLU A 147 -15.28 6.51 -25.44
N LYS A 148 -16.53 6.35 -24.96
CA LYS A 148 -17.57 7.38 -25.08
C LYS A 148 -17.29 8.63 -24.21
N ARG A 149 -16.20 8.64 -23.43
CA ARG A 149 -15.91 9.66 -22.43
C ARG A 149 -14.70 10.48 -22.84
N LYS A 150 -14.89 11.80 -22.94
CA LYS A 150 -13.80 12.79 -22.97
C LYS A 150 -13.08 12.78 -21.62
N MET A 151 -11.76 12.79 -21.64
CA MET A 151 -10.94 12.89 -20.44
C MET A 151 -10.03 14.11 -20.51
N ASP A 152 -10.04 14.89 -19.43
CA ASP A 152 -9.25 16.12 -19.28
C ASP A 152 -7.99 15.84 -18.47
N TYR A 153 -6.83 16.24 -19.00
CA TYR A 153 -5.53 16.02 -18.38
C TYR A 153 -4.83 17.33 -18.12
N ARG A 154 -4.28 17.48 -16.92
CA ARG A 154 -3.40 18.61 -16.63
C ARG A 154 -2.02 18.34 -17.25
N THR A 155 -1.58 19.28 -18.05
CA THR A 155 -0.29 19.32 -18.71
C THR A 155 0.53 20.43 -18.10
N ALA A 156 1.81 20.20 -17.89
CA ALA A 156 2.74 21.23 -17.52
C ALA A 156 3.83 21.29 -18.60
N ARG A 157 4.04 22.47 -19.18
CA ARG A 157 5.07 22.70 -20.19
C ARG A 157 6.05 23.75 -19.69
N LYS A 158 7.34 23.48 -19.80
CA LYS A 158 8.37 24.48 -19.50
C LYS A 158 8.64 25.32 -20.76
N SER A 159 8.75 26.63 -20.61
CA SER A 159 8.91 27.54 -21.76
C SER A 159 10.23 27.35 -22.54
N LYS A 160 11.29 26.87 -21.88
CA LYS A 160 12.63 26.70 -22.49
C LYS A 160 12.91 25.32 -23.09
N ASP A 161 12.31 24.27 -22.55
CA ASP A 161 12.48 22.90 -23.01
C ASP A 161 11.19 22.50 -23.73
N SER A 162 11.27 22.08 -24.99
CA SER A 162 10.12 21.59 -25.77
C SER A 162 9.45 20.32 -25.20
N ALA A 163 9.93 19.83 -24.05
CA ALA A 163 9.39 18.69 -23.34
C ALA A 163 7.99 18.98 -22.80
N ILE A 164 7.06 18.07 -23.09
CA ILE A 164 5.67 18.15 -22.63
C ILE A 164 5.52 17.15 -21.49
N HIS A 165 5.23 17.66 -20.29
CA HIS A 165 5.03 16.82 -19.11
C HIS A 165 3.53 16.73 -18.80
N TYR A 166 3.00 15.52 -18.80
CA TYR A 166 1.65 15.21 -18.34
C TYR A 166 1.73 14.76 -16.88
N PHE A 167 0.73 15.13 -16.09
CA PHE A 167 0.71 14.80 -14.67
C PHE A 167 -0.59 14.11 -14.29
N ASP A 168 -0.46 13.03 -13.52
CA ASP A 168 -1.59 12.37 -12.89
C ASP A 168 -1.34 12.03 -11.43
N PHE A 169 -2.40 12.19 -10.64
CA PHE A 169 -2.52 11.70 -9.28
C PHE A 169 -3.48 10.51 -9.32
N PRO A 170 -3.05 9.27 -9.02
CA PRO A 170 -3.90 8.08 -9.08
C PRO A 170 -5.04 8.13 -8.06
N THR A 171 -6.13 8.83 -8.39
CA THR A 171 -7.30 9.00 -7.51
C THR A 171 -7.96 7.67 -7.15
N THR A 172 -7.65 6.59 -7.85
CA THR A 172 -8.00 5.22 -7.44
C THR A 172 -7.51 4.88 -6.03
N LEU A 173 -6.40 5.48 -5.57
CA LEU A 173 -5.90 5.33 -4.21
C LEU A 173 -6.84 5.90 -3.15
N LEU A 174 -7.72 6.87 -3.49
CA LEU A 174 -8.76 7.35 -2.58
C LEU A 174 -9.78 6.26 -2.24
N THR A 175 -9.92 5.22 -3.06
CA THR A 175 -10.79 4.10 -2.75
C THR A 175 -10.23 3.21 -1.63
N LEU A 176 -8.91 3.24 -1.40
CA LEU A 176 -8.27 2.50 -0.30
C LEU A 176 -8.84 2.90 1.05
N GLU A 177 -9.10 4.19 1.27
CA GLU A 177 -9.70 4.68 2.51
C GLU A 177 -11.02 3.96 2.81
N LYS A 178 -11.91 3.89 1.82
CA LYS A 178 -13.21 3.20 1.95
C LYS A 178 -13.06 1.69 2.14
N VAL A 179 -12.09 1.06 1.48
CA VAL A 179 -11.82 -0.39 1.63
C VAL A 179 -11.29 -0.69 3.03
N ILE A 180 -10.35 0.12 3.52
CA ILE A 180 -9.79 0.02 4.88
C ILE A 180 -10.90 0.27 5.90
N GLU A 181 -11.68 1.34 5.72
CA GLU A 181 -12.83 1.66 6.59
C GLU A 181 -13.85 0.52 6.65
N TYR A 182 -14.21 -0.07 5.51
CA TYR A 182 -15.16 -1.18 5.46
C TYR A 182 -14.64 -2.39 6.25
N LYS A 183 -13.35 -2.74 6.08
CA LYS A 183 -12.72 -3.82 6.82
C LYS A 183 -12.56 -3.53 8.31
N MET A 184 -12.47 -2.26 8.71
CA MET A 184 -12.34 -1.85 10.13
C MET A 184 -13.67 -1.63 10.84
N LYS A 185 -14.75 -1.25 10.12
CA LYS A 185 -16.10 -1.06 10.68
C LYS A 185 -16.72 -2.34 11.26
N THR A 186 -16.12 -3.51 11.05
CA THR A 186 -16.49 -4.75 11.72
C THR A 186 -16.14 -4.76 13.22
N ASP A 187 -15.34 -3.82 13.72
CA ASP A 187 -14.93 -3.71 15.15
C ASP A 187 -15.14 -2.26 15.64
N LYS A 188 -16.39 -1.91 16.01
CA LYS A 188 -16.87 -0.52 16.22
C LYS A 188 -16.16 0.27 17.35
N ASP A 189 -15.53 -0.38 18.31
CA ASP A 189 -15.04 0.26 19.53
C ASP A 189 -13.55 0.66 19.51
N SER A 190 -12.91 0.53 18.35
CA SER A 190 -11.44 0.53 18.31
C SER A 190 -10.92 1.28 17.09
N ARG A 191 -11.18 2.58 17.02
CA ARG A 191 -10.68 3.48 15.95
C ARG A 191 -9.47 4.30 16.41
N PRO A 192 -8.23 3.85 16.18
CA PRO A 192 -7.08 4.72 16.22
C PRO A 192 -6.78 5.17 14.78
N ASP A 193 -6.98 6.45 14.49
CA ASP A 193 -6.67 7.07 13.19
C ASP A 193 -5.24 6.75 12.69
N LYS A 194 -4.32 6.47 13.64
CA LYS A 194 -2.95 6.02 13.39
C LYS A 194 -2.86 4.66 12.67
N GLU A 195 -3.74 3.70 12.95
CA GLU A 195 -3.72 2.39 12.27
C GLU A 195 -4.19 2.52 10.82
N ILE A 196 -5.21 3.35 10.57
CA ILE A 196 -5.69 3.65 9.20
C ILE A 196 -4.57 4.31 8.40
N ALA A 197 -3.88 5.28 8.98
CA ALA A 197 -2.75 5.94 8.33
C ALA A 197 -1.63 4.95 7.99
N LYS A 198 -1.20 4.12 8.95
CA LYS A 198 -0.14 3.12 8.75
C LYS A 198 -0.51 2.09 7.67
N LEU A 199 -1.73 1.55 7.72
CA LEU A 199 -2.21 0.64 6.68
C LEU A 199 -2.21 1.33 5.32
N SER A 200 -2.75 2.55 5.24
CA SER A 200 -2.83 3.31 3.99
C SER A 200 -1.45 3.52 3.36
N GLU A 201 -0.43 3.86 4.15
CA GLU A 201 0.96 3.97 3.68
C GLU A 201 1.48 2.66 3.06
N VAL A 202 1.19 1.51 3.71
CA VAL A 202 1.56 0.19 3.18
C VAL A 202 0.84 -0.09 1.86
N TYR A 203 -0.47 0.16 1.79
CA TYR A 203 -1.24 -0.02 0.56
C TYR A 203 -0.73 0.87 -0.58
N ILE A 204 -0.42 2.14 -0.31
CA ILE A 204 0.10 3.06 -1.33
C ILE A 204 1.49 2.63 -1.80
N SER A 205 2.38 2.25 -0.88
CA SER A 205 3.72 1.75 -1.21
C SER A 205 3.64 0.50 -2.09
N ASN A 206 2.78 -0.45 -1.72
CA ASN A 206 2.57 -1.67 -2.48
C ASN A 206 1.94 -1.38 -3.84
N PHE A 207 0.97 -0.46 -3.95
CA PHE A 207 0.44 -0.02 -5.24
C PHE A 207 1.55 0.50 -6.15
N GLY A 208 2.44 1.37 -5.66
CA GLY A 208 3.57 1.88 -6.43
C GLY A 208 4.48 0.76 -6.95
N LYS A 209 4.81 -0.21 -6.10
CA LYS A 209 5.62 -1.38 -6.48
C LYS A 209 4.92 -2.24 -7.55
N GLN A 210 3.63 -2.52 -7.36
CA GLN A 210 2.84 -3.28 -8.33
C GLN A 210 2.72 -2.55 -9.67
N LEU A 211 2.53 -1.23 -9.64
CA LEU A 211 2.46 -0.42 -10.86
C LEU A 211 3.77 -0.46 -11.65
N THR A 212 4.91 -0.33 -10.96
CA THR A 212 6.24 -0.47 -11.59
C THR A 212 6.44 -1.86 -12.18
N SER A 213 6.12 -2.91 -11.40
CA SER A 213 6.22 -4.30 -11.87
C SER A 213 5.32 -4.58 -13.09
N ILE A 214 4.13 -4.01 -13.14
CA ILE A 214 3.24 -4.11 -14.31
C ILE A 214 3.85 -3.36 -15.50
N LEU A 215 4.40 -2.16 -15.29
CA LEU A 215 5.02 -1.35 -16.35
C LEU A 215 6.25 -2.04 -16.99
N GLU A 216 6.92 -2.93 -16.25
CA GLU A 216 8.06 -3.74 -16.70
C GLU A 216 7.66 -4.92 -17.61
N LYS A 217 6.37 -5.18 -17.81
CA LYS A 217 5.91 -6.21 -18.77
C LYS A 217 6.15 -5.77 -20.22
N GLU A 218 6.48 -6.74 -21.08
CA GLU A 218 6.77 -6.54 -22.52
C GLU A 218 5.69 -5.76 -23.27
N GLU A 219 4.41 -5.97 -22.92
CA GLU A 219 3.28 -5.28 -23.56
C GLU A 219 3.28 -3.75 -23.39
N PHE A 220 4.07 -3.23 -22.45
CA PHE A 220 4.22 -1.81 -22.20
C PHE A 220 5.58 -1.24 -22.64
N ASP A 221 6.47 -2.05 -23.23
CA ASP A 221 7.79 -1.61 -23.69
C ASP A 221 7.72 -0.35 -24.56
N ALA A 222 6.73 -0.31 -25.46
CA ALA A 222 6.54 0.80 -26.38
C ALA A 222 6.26 2.13 -25.67
N ILE A 223 5.63 2.13 -24.49
CA ILE A 223 5.24 3.34 -23.75
C ILE A 223 6.06 3.56 -22.48
N ARG A 224 6.83 2.57 -22.03
CA ARG A 224 7.59 2.60 -20.77
C ARG A 224 8.48 3.83 -20.67
N GLY A 225 9.22 4.15 -21.73
CA GLY A 225 10.12 5.32 -21.76
C GLY A 225 9.41 6.66 -21.58
N ASN A 226 8.09 6.74 -21.82
CA ASN A 226 7.31 7.94 -21.60
C ASN A 226 6.76 8.05 -20.17
N ILE A 227 6.74 6.98 -19.38
CA ILE A 227 6.11 6.98 -18.05
C ILE A 227 7.17 7.11 -16.96
N LYS A 228 6.97 8.06 -16.05
CA LYS A 228 7.83 8.26 -14.87
C LYS A 228 6.98 8.19 -13.61
N ILE A 229 7.19 7.16 -12.79
CA ILE A 229 6.53 7.03 -11.50
C ILE A 229 7.40 7.74 -10.45
N VAL A 230 6.81 8.67 -9.70
CA VAL A 230 7.52 9.49 -8.70
C VAL A 230 6.82 9.37 -7.36
N SER A 231 7.57 9.34 -6.26
CA SER A 231 7.03 9.28 -4.90
C SER A 231 7.16 10.62 -4.17
N SER A 232 6.28 10.90 -3.19
CA SER A 232 6.30 12.19 -2.48
C SER A 232 7.59 12.52 -1.74
N GLY A 233 7.85 13.83 -1.62
CA GLY A 233 8.95 14.41 -0.86
C GLY A 233 10.20 14.79 -1.67
N ARG A 234 10.16 14.65 -3.00
CA ARG A 234 11.21 15.11 -3.91
C ARG A 234 10.58 15.61 -5.20
N PHE A 235 10.40 16.92 -5.32
CA PHE A 235 10.09 17.56 -6.60
C PHE A 235 11.29 17.57 -7.55
N ASP A 236 12.39 16.92 -7.17
CA ASP A 236 13.60 16.65 -7.95
C ASP A 236 13.28 15.99 -9.32
N PHE A 237 12.10 15.37 -9.47
CA PHE A 237 11.64 14.89 -10.78
C PHE A 237 11.39 16.01 -11.80
N LEU A 238 11.19 17.25 -11.34
CA LEU A 238 11.11 18.47 -12.15
C LEU A 238 12.49 19.04 -12.52
N GLU A 239 13.56 18.54 -11.90
CA GLU A 239 14.95 18.99 -12.09
C GLU A 239 15.80 18.04 -12.95
N THR A 240 15.30 16.83 -13.23
CA THR A 240 16.01 15.82 -14.02
C THR A 240 15.92 16.11 -15.51
N ASN A 241 16.72 17.09 -15.95
CA ASN A 241 16.98 17.43 -17.35
C ASN A 241 18.35 16.96 -17.86
N ASN A 242 19.18 16.29 -17.04
CA ASN A 242 20.54 15.96 -17.46
C ASN A 242 20.75 14.44 -17.42
N ASN A 243 21.08 13.89 -18.60
CA ASN A 243 21.57 12.54 -18.91
C ASN A 243 20.51 11.49 -19.26
N LEU A 244 20.10 11.52 -20.53
CA LEU A 244 20.18 10.38 -21.46
C LEU A 244 20.22 10.92 -22.89
#